data_AF-X0WS76-F1
#
_entry.id   AF-X0WS76-F1
#
_cell.length_a   1.000
_cell.length_b   1.000
_cell.length_c   1.000
_cell.angle_alpha   90.00
_cell.angle_beta   90.00
_cell.angle_gamma   90.00
#
_symmetry.space_group_name_H-M   'P 1'
#
loop_
_entity.id
_entity.type
_entity.pdbx_description
1 polymer ?
#
loop_
_entity_poly.entity_id
_entity_poly.type
_entity_poly.pdbx_seq_one_letter_code
_entity_poly.pdbx_strand_id
1 'polypeptide(L)'
;RPGEIVRCISAMKYKNGILFMDEFEKIADNKAITSCLLHIVDPQQNHEFRDSYLRELKIDLSHLWFIYSMNGEPTDSALNDRLYKIEVPGYSKKEKMEIVTKYSLKKIIKNSGLEENSVILSEKIANYFVEKISPHKSGMRELEQSLSVLVNKISFLVNNKDNIDDFPFKISFKMKEKIEFPVTVTENIIDTIFKVRDTTTKDILSHMYL
;
A
#
# COMPACT_ATOMS: atom_id res chain seq x y z
N ARG A 1 28.55 -11.65 7.66
CA ARG A 1 27.70 -10.59 8.27
C ARG A 1 26.53 -11.30 8.93
N PRO A 2 26.05 -10.85 10.11
CA PRO A 2 24.87 -11.44 10.75
C PRO A 2 23.66 -11.41 9.81
N GLY A 3 22.83 -12.44 9.85
CA GLY A 3 21.58 -12.49 9.09
C GLY A 3 20.57 -11.44 9.55
N GLU A 4 19.54 -11.22 8.73
CA GLU A 4 18.59 -10.12 8.93
C GLU A 4 17.81 -10.24 10.24
N ILE A 5 17.48 -11.46 10.67
CA ILE A 5 16.77 -11.70 11.93
C ILE A 5 17.59 -11.20 13.11
N VAL A 6 18.88 -11.52 13.15
CA VAL A 6 19.79 -11.06 14.22
C VAL A 6 19.93 -9.53 14.18
N ARG A 7 19.99 -8.95 12.98
CA ARG A 7 20.01 -7.49 12.81
C ARG A 7 18.74 -6.83 13.34
N CYS A 8 17.57 -7.39 13.05
CA CYS A 8 16.28 -6.89 13.54
C CYS A 8 16.19 -6.97 15.06
N ILE A 9 16.61 -8.08 15.67
CA ILE A 9 16.63 -8.24 17.13
C ILE A 9 17.57 -7.21 17.77
N SER A 10 18.78 -7.05 17.20
CA SER A 10 19.75 -6.06 17.66
C SER A 10 19.23 -4.62 17.55
N ALA A 11 18.54 -4.31 16.45
CA ALA A 11 17.91 -3.00 16.25
C ALA A 11 16.74 -2.77 17.22
N MET A 12 15.95 -3.80 17.51
CA MET A 12 14.82 -3.74 18.43
C MET A 12 15.29 -3.49 19.88
N LYS A 13 16.45 -4.03 20.27
CA LYS A 13 17.00 -3.96 21.65
C LYS A 13 16.11 -4.61 22.72
N TYR A 14 15.11 -5.37 22.31
CA TYR A 14 14.22 -6.14 23.18
C TYR A 14 14.20 -7.60 22.72
N LYS A 15 13.92 -8.51 23.67
CA LYS A 15 13.80 -9.95 23.40
C LYS A 15 12.40 -10.35 22.94
N ASN A 16 11.41 -9.49 23.17
CA ASN A 16 10.01 -9.68 22.80
C ASN A 16 9.60 -8.61 21.80
N GLY A 17 8.91 -9.02 20.74
CA GLY A 17 8.47 -8.11 19.69
C GLY A 17 7.86 -8.83 18.51
N ILE A 18 7.50 -8.06 17.49
CA ILE A 18 6.86 -8.55 16.28
C ILE A 18 7.83 -8.40 15.12
N LEU A 19 8.10 -9.50 14.42
CA LEU A 19 8.81 -9.54 13.16
C LEU A 19 7.81 -9.79 12.05
N PHE A 20 7.70 -8.84 11.13
CA PHE A 20 6.85 -8.94 9.95
C PHE A 20 7.69 -9.38 8.75
N MET A 21 7.29 -10.47 8.11
CA MET A 21 7.89 -11.01 6.89
C MET A 21 6.92 -10.85 5.73
N ASP A 22 7.29 -9.99 4.78
CA ASP A 22 6.46 -9.66 3.62
C ASP A 22 6.74 -10.61 2.45
N GLU A 23 5.70 -10.93 1.67
CA GLU A 23 5.77 -11.79 0.47
C GLU A 23 6.45 -13.16 0.74
N PHE A 24 6.09 -13.80 1.85
CA PHE A 24 6.70 -15.06 2.29
C PHE A 24 6.52 -16.20 1.28
N GLU A 25 5.52 -16.14 0.40
CA GLU A 25 5.33 -17.12 -0.67
C GLU A 25 6.44 -17.10 -1.73
N LYS A 26 7.19 -15.99 -1.85
CA LYS A 26 8.22 -15.79 -2.89
C LYS A 26 9.62 -16.24 -2.48
N ILE A 27 9.75 -16.99 -1.38
CA ILE A 27 11.04 -17.54 -0.95
C ILE A 27 11.62 -18.37 -2.09
N ALA A 28 12.84 -18.04 -2.51
CA ALA A 28 13.55 -18.79 -3.54
C ALA A 28 13.73 -20.25 -3.09
N ASP A 29 13.64 -21.19 -4.03
CA ASP A 29 13.89 -22.61 -3.78
C ASP A 29 15.37 -22.84 -3.44
N ASN A 30 15.70 -22.59 -2.19
CA ASN A 30 17.02 -22.77 -1.62
C ASN A 30 16.85 -23.49 -0.30
N LYS A 31 17.24 -24.78 -0.30
CA LYS A 31 17.14 -25.66 0.86
C LYS A 31 17.76 -25.09 2.13
N ALA A 32 18.83 -24.30 2.03
CA ALA A 32 19.46 -23.67 3.19
C ALA A 32 18.56 -22.57 3.80
N ILE A 33 17.86 -21.80 2.95
CA ILE A 33 16.92 -20.78 3.39
C ILE A 33 15.68 -21.43 3.98
N THR A 34 15.09 -22.40 3.28
CA THR A 34 13.90 -23.13 3.76
C THR A 34 14.18 -23.82 5.09
N SER A 35 15.32 -24.51 5.24
CA SER A 35 15.70 -25.16 6.49
C SER A 35 15.88 -24.15 7.64
N CYS A 36 16.47 -22.99 7.36
CA CYS A 36 16.62 -21.92 8.35
C CYS A 36 15.25 -21.40 8.81
N LEU A 37 14.35 -21.16 7.86
CA LEU A 37 12.99 -20.70 8.15
C LEU A 37 12.17 -21.75 8.90
N LEU A 38 12.33 -23.04 8.61
CA LEU A 38 11.69 -24.11 9.37
C LEU A 38 12.09 -24.07 10.85
N HIS A 39 13.36 -23.81 11.18
CA HIS A 39 13.81 -23.67 12.56
C HIS A 39 13.21 -22.43 13.27
N ILE A 40 12.87 -21.39 12.51
CA ILE A 40 12.29 -20.15 13.04
C ILE A 40 10.78 -20.31 13.25
N VAL A 41 10.09 -20.90 12.28
CA VAL A 41 8.63 -21.11 12.28
C VAL A 41 8.24 -22.15 13.33
N ASP A 42 9.09 -23.15 13.57
CA ASP A 42 8.82 -24.22 14.55
C ASP A 42 9.04 -23.74 16.00
N PRO A 43 7.97 -23.60 16.83
CA PRO A 43 8.10 -23.17 18.22
C PRO A 43 8.91 -24.12 19.09
N GLN A 44 9.08 -25.39 18.67
CA GLN A 44 9.89 -26.35 19.40
C GLN A 44 11.39 -26.13 19.19
N GLN A 45 11.80 -25.47 18.11
CA GLN A 45 13.21 -25.31 17.74
C GLN A 45 13.70 -23.86 17.85
N ASN A 46 12.79 -22.89 17.82
CA ASN A 46 13.14 -21.47 17.72
C ASN A 46 13.89 -20.91 18.94
N HIS A 47 13.89 -21.60 20.09
CA HIS A 47 14.63 -21.21 21.30
C HIS A 47 16.15 -21.43 21.20
N GLU A 48 16.61 -22.23 20.25
CA GLU A 48 18.05 -22.47 20.00
C GLU A 48 18.48 -22.06 18.58
N PHE A 49 17.88 -21.00 18.03
CA PHE A 49 18.22 -20.54 16.68
C PHE A 49 19.71 -20.19 16.58
N ARG A 50 20.36 -20.64 15.51
CA ARG A 50 21.77 -20.37 15.21
C ARG A 50 21.89 -19.65 13.89
N ASP A 51 22.41 -18.44 13.94
CA ASP A 51 22.75 -17.70 12.74
C ASP A 51 24.01 -18.27 12.08
N SER A 52 24.03 -18.32 10.75
CA SER A 52 25.17 -18.88 9.99
C SER A 52 26.49 -18.15 10.22
N TYR A 53 26.45 -16.87 10.62
CA TYR A 53 27.60 -16.06 10.99
C TYR A 53 27.97 -16.20 12.46
N LEU A 54 26.99 -16.44 13.35
CA LEU A 54 27.18 -16.59 14.80
C LEU A 54 26.91 -18.04 15.26
N ARG A 55 27.54 -19.03 14.63
CA ARG A 55 27.23 -20.47 14.82
C ARG A 55 27.38 -20.97 16.25
N GLU A 56 28.24 -20.32 17.03
CA GLU A 56 28.55 -20.68 18.43
C GLU A 56 27.54 -20.09 19.43
N LEU A 57 26.74 -19.11 19.01
CA LEU A 57 25.75 -18.45 19.85
C LEU A 57 24.35 -18.98 19.54
N LYS A 58 23.67 -19.46 20.60
CA LYS A 58 22.24 -19.75 20.55
C LYS A 58 21.47 -18.47 20.79
N ILE A 59 20.51 -18.18 19.92
CA ILE A 59 19.62 -17.03 20.02
C ILE A 59 18.22 -17.56 20.27
N ASP A 60 17.61 -17.11 21.36
CA ASP A 60 16.25 -17.50 21.71
C ASP A 60 15.25 -16.59 21.00
N LEU A 61 14.47 -17.17 20.08
CA LEU A 61 13.42 -16.50 19.33
C LEU A 61 12.01 -16.78 19.89
N SER A 62 11.88 -17.56 20.97
CA SER A 62 10.59 -18.03 21.49
C SER A 62 9.67 -16.91 21.98
N HIS A 63 10.22 -15.74 22.28
CA HIS A 63 9.48 -14.55 22.72
C HIS A 63 9.12 -13.58 21.58
N LEU A 64 9.47 -13.92 20.34
CA LEU A 64 9.15 -13.13 19.15
C LEU A 64 7.90 -13.66 18.48
N TRP A 65 7.03 -12.75 18.06
CA TRP A 65 5.89 -13.04 17.20
C TRP A 65 6.31 -12.86 15.75
N PHE A 66 6.11 -13.89 14.95
CA PHE A 66 6.31 -13.82 13.52
C PHE A 66 4.98 -13.66 12.81
N ILE A 67 4.84 -12.59 12.04
CA ILE A 67 3.67 -12.33 11.19
C ILE A 67 4.13 -12.39 9.74
N TYR A 68 3.45 -13.18 8.93
CA TYR A 68 3.78 -13.39 7.53
C TYR A 68 2.67 -12.81 6.66
N SER A 69 3.03 -12.08 5.61
CA SER A 69 2.10 -11.74 4.53
C SER A 69 2.35 -12.66 3.34
N MET A 70 1.26 -13.13 2.73
CA MET A 70 1.32 -14.04 1.59
C MET A 70 0.15 -13.78 0.64
N ASN A 71 0.41 -13.80 -0.67
CA ASN A 71 -0.64 -13.73 -1.69
C ASN A 71 -1.10 -15.10 -2.20
N GLY A 72 -0.39 -16.16 -1.82
CA GLY A 72 -0.64 -17.54 -2.18
C GLY A 72 0.13 -18.47 -1.25
N GLU A 73 0.01 -19.78 -1.44
CA GLU A 73 0.75 -20.72 -0.61
C GLU A 73 2.26 -20.69 -0.93
N PRO A 74 3.15 -20.90 0.06
CA PRO A 74 4.57 -21.02 -0.19
C PRO A 74 4.84 -22.28 -1.04
N THR A 75 5.88 -22.24 -1.86
CA THR A 75 6.23 -23.38 -2.71
C THR A 75 6.64 -24.62 -1.90
N ASP A 76 7.21 -24.42 -0.71
CA ASP A 76 7.59 -25.49 0.20
C ASP A 76 6.42 -25.92 1.10
N SER A 77 6.00 -27.18 0.97
CA SER A 77 4.88 -27.73 1.72
C SER A 77 5.16 -27.83 3.23
N ALA A 78 6.41 -28.09 3.63
CA ALA A 78 6.76 -28.24 5.04
C ALA A 78 6.68 -26.89 5.78
N LEU A 79 6.98 -25.78 5.12
CA LEU A 79 6.70 -24.44 5.63
C LEU A 79 5.20 -24.19 5.68
N ASN A 80 4.48 -24.47 4.58
CA ASN A 80 3.04 -24.23 4.47
C ASN A 80 2.23 -24.90 5.60
N ASP A 81 2.59 -26.14 5.96
CA ASP A 81 1.93 -26.93 7.00
C ASP A 81 2.13 -26.39 8.42
N ARG A 82 3.21 -25.61 8.63
CA ARG A 82 3.55 -25.02 9.95
C ARG A 82 3.02 -23.60 10.13
N LEU A 83 2.47 -22.99 9.07
CA LEU A 83 1.92 -21.65 9.13
C LEU A 83 0.45 -21.68 9.56
N TYR A 84 0.13 -20.88 10.57
CA TYR A 84 -1.26 -20.57 10.89
C TYR A 84 -1.80 -19.55 9.89
N LYS A 85 -2.76 -19.97 9.06
CA LYS A 85 -3.31 -19.16 7.97
C LYS A 85 -4.56 -18.40 8.44
N ILE A 86 -4.56 -17.09 8.21
CA ILE A 86 -5.73 -16.23 8.36
C ILE A 86 -6.04 -15.65 6.99
N GLU A 87 -7.18 -16.03 6.43
CA GLU A 87 -7.62 -15.47 5.15
C GLU A 87 -8.22 -14.08 5.35
N VAL A 88 -7.65 -13.09 4.66
CA VAL A 88 -8.17 -11.73 4.64
C VAL A 88 -8.96 -11.55 3.34
N PRO A 89 -10.30 -11.49 3.38
CA PRO A 89 -11.08 -11.32 2.17
C PRO A 89 -10.87 -9.93 1.55
N GLY A 90 -11.19 -9.83 0.27
CA GLY A 90 -11.25 -8.54 -0.41
C GLY A 90 -12.35 -7.64 0.15
N TYR A 91 -12.26 -6.35 -0.16
CA TYR A 91 -13.25 -5.38 0.28
C TYR A 91 -14.47 -5.37 -0.63
N SER A 92 -15.66 -5.38 -0.03
CA SER A 92 -16.90 -5.04 -0.69
C SER A 92 -16.89 -3.58 -1.15
N LYS A 93 -17.73 -3.26 -2.12
CA LYS A 93 -17.86 -1.90 -2.64
C LYS A 93 -18.17 -0.87 -1.54
N LYS A 94 -19.04 -1.22 -0.59
CA LYS A 94 -19.41 -0.36 0.53
C LYS A 94 -18.23 -0.11 1.46
N GLU A 95 -17.47 -1.15 1.80
CA GLU A 95 -16.25 -1.03 2.60
C GLU A 95 -15.21 -0.15 1.91
N LYS A 96 -15.02 -0.29 0.60
CA LYS A 96 -14.10 0.57 -0.16
C LYS A 96 -14.50 2.05 -0.08
N MET A 97 -15.78 2.36 -0.23
CA MET A 97 -16.28 3.74 -0.10
C MET A 97 -16.01 4.30 1.30
N GLU A 98 -16.24 3.49 2.33
CA GLU A 98 -15.98 3.85 3.71
C GLU A 98 -14.49 4.06 3.98
N ILE A 99 -13.62 3.21 3.44
CA ILE A 99 -12.17 3.34 3.55
C ILE A 99 -11.70 4.63 2.87
N VAL A 100 -12.16 4.90 1.64
CA VAL A 100 -11.84 6.11 0.88
C VAL A 100 -12.21 7.36 1.66
N THR A 101 -13.44 7.43 2.17
CA THR A 101 -13.98 8.66 2.79
C THR A 101 -13.48 8.87 4.21
N LYS A 102 -13.38 7.81 5.03
CA LYS A 102 -13.00 7.92 6.45
C LYS A 102 -11.50 7.96 6.67
N TYR A 103 -10.71 7.28 5.84
CA TYR A 103 -9.28 7.06 6.09
C TYR A 103 -8.39 7.56 4.95
N SER A 104 -8.53 7.03 3.72
CA SER A 104 -7.57 7.28 2.64
C SER A 104 -7.57 8.75 2.22
N LEU A 105 -8.73 9.39 2.07
CA LEU A 105 -8.81 10.81 1.69
C LEU A 105 -8.12 11.71 2.73
N LYS A 106 -8.40 11.51 4.02
CA LYS A 106 -7.80 12.28 5.11
C LYS A 106 -6.28 12.12 5.14
N LYS A 107 -5.80 10.87 4.99
CA LYS A 107 -4.37 10.55 4.94
C LYS A 107 -3.69 11.25 3.76
N ILE A 108 -4.31 11.22 2.59
CA ILE A 108 -3.75 11.84 1.37
C ILE A 108 -3.74 13.37 1.49
N ILE A 109 -4.82 14.00 1.93
CA ILE A 109 -4.88 15.46 2.16
C ILE A 109 -3.75 15.90 3.08
N LYS A 110 -3.57 15.20 4.21
CA LYS A 110 -2.50 15.49 5.17
C LYS A 110 -1.11 15.33 4.55
N ASN A 111 -0.88 14.27 3.79
CA ASN A 111 0.40 14.01 3.14
C ASN A 111 0.70 15.02 2.02
N SER A 112 -0.32 15.57 1.36
CA SER A 112 -0.19 16.64 0.36
C SER A 112 -0.03 18.04 0.96
N GLY A 113 0.01 18.17 2.29
CA GLY A 113 0.20 19.45 2.99
C GLY A 113 -1.00 20.40 2.89
N LEU A 114 -2.19 19.88 2.59
CA LEU A 114 -3.43 20.67 2.52
C LEU A 114 -4.11 20.74 3.88
N GLU A 115 -4.91 21.79 4.09
CA GLU A 115 -5.76 21.89 5.28
C GLU A 115 -6.82 20.77 5.31
N GLU A 116 -7.22 20.36 6.51
CA GLU A 116 -8.31 19.40 6.67
C GLU A 116 -9.60 19.94 6.01
N ASN A 117 -10.36 19.05 5.37
CA ASN A 117 -11.59 19.39 4.63
C ASN A 117 -11.40 20.31 3.40
N SER A 118 -10.17 20.54 2.95
CA SER A 118 -9.89 21.20 1.66
C SER A 118 -10.52 20.48 0.47
N VAL A 119 -10.59 19.15 0.50
CA VAL A 119 -11.25 18.32 -0.51
C VAL A 119 -12.34 17.49 0.14
N ILE A 120 -13.57 17.66 -0.34
CA ILE A 120 -14.76 16.99 0.19
C ILE A 120 -15.29 16.01 -0.86
N LEU A 121 -15.47 14.76 -0.45
CA LEU A 121 -16.02 13.69 -1.27
C LEU A 121 -17.36 13.25 -0.66
N SER A 122 -18.47 13.55 -1.34
CA SER A 122 -19.80 13.08 -0.90
C SER A 122 -19.96 11.58 -1.17
N GLU A 123 -20.90 10.92 -0.48
CA GLU A 123 -21.12 9.47 -0.62
C GLU A 123 -21.44 9.06 -2.07
N LYS A 124 -22.29 9.84 -2.75
CA LYS A 124 -22.62 9.62 -4.17
C LYS A 124 -21.36 9.66 -5.05
N ILE A 125 -20.46 10.59 -4.78
CA ILE A 125 -19.24 10.78 -5.56
C ILE A 125 -18.19 9.73 -5.20
N ALA A 126 -18.11 9.31 -3.93
CA ALA A 126 -17.29 8.18 -3.51
C ALA A 126 -17.74 6.88 -4.20
N ASN A 127 -19.05 6.65 -4.30
CA ASN A 127 -19.62 5.53 -5.04
C ASN A 127 -19.18 5.58 -6.52
N TYR A 128 -19.40 6.72 -7.17
CA TYR A 128 -19.02 6.95 -8.57
C TYR A 128 -17.52 6.72 -8.79
N PHE A 129 -16.68 7.25 -7.89
CA PHE A 129 -15.24 7.10 -7.94
C PHE A 129 -14.81 5.63 -7.83
N VAL A 130 -15.39 4.87 -6.89
CA VAL A 130 -15.08 3.45 -6.72
C VAL A 130 -15.51 2.63 -7.94
N GLU A 131 -16.70 2.87 -8.49
CA GLU A 131 -17.19 2.20 -9.70
C GLU A 131 -16.31 2.49 -10.92
N LYS A 132 -15.88 3.74 -11.08
CA LYS A 132 -15.09 4.16 -12.24
C LYS A 132 -13.66 3.65 -12.20
N ILE A 133 -13.05 3.62 -11.02
CA ILE A 133 -11.62 3.30 -10.88
C ILE A 133 -11.39 1.82 -10.65
N SER A 134 -12.21 1.15 -9.84
CA SER A 134 -11.92 -0.20 -9.36
C SER A 134 -13.17 -1.09 -9.20
N PRO A 135 -13.95 -1.31 -10.27
CA PRO A 135 -15.23 -2.04 -10.18
C PRO A 135 -15.05 -3.53 -9.85
N HIS A 136 -13.94 -4.15 -10.28
CA HIS A 136 -13.75 -5.60 -10.20
C HIS A 136 -12.54 -6.07 -9.39
N LYS A 137 -11.77 -5.15 -8.78
CA LYS A 137 -10.59 -5.53 -7.97
C LYS A 137 -10.97 -5.72 -6.52
N SER A 138 -10.29 -6.58 -5.78
CA SER A 138 -10.55 -6.81 -4.35
C SER A 138 -9.88 -5.79 -3.42
N GLY A 139 -8.75 -5.21 -3.84
CA GLY A 139 -7.93 -4.32 -3.01
C GLY A 139 -8.18 -2.82 -3.16
N MET A 140 -7.48 -2.03 -2.35
CA MET A 140 -7.58 -0.56 -2.31
C MET A 140 -6.47 0.17 -3.08
N ARG A 141 -5.39 -0.51 -3.48
CA ARG A 141 -4.17 0.13 -4.02
C ARG A 141 -4.44 1.07 -5.19
N GLU A 142 -5.22 0.65 -6.18
CA GLU A 142 -5.56 1.51 -7.33
C GLU A 142 -6.45 2.69 -6.94
N LEU A 143 -7.36 2.48 -5.99
CA LEU A 143 -8.22 3.55 -5.47
C LEU A 143 -7.39 4.61 -4.76
N GLU A 144 -6.45 4.20 -3.89
CA GLU A 144 -5.58 5.13 -3.17
C GLU A 144 -4.63 5.89 -4.11
N GLN A 145 -4.05 5.20 -5.10
CA GLN A 145 -3.23 5.86 -6.13
C GLN A 145 -4.03 6.87 -6.93
N SER A 146 -5.23 6.50 -7.39
CA SER A 146 -6.09 7.40 -8.16
C SER A 146 -6.58 8.57 -7.30
N LEU A 147 -6.86 8.32 -6.01
CA LEU A 147 -7.28 9.36 -5.07
C LEU A 147 -6.15 10.36 -4.81
N SER A 148 -4.90 9.89 -4.72
CA SER A 148 -3.71 10.75 -4.62
C SER A 148 -3.56 11.63 -5.86
N VAL A 149 -3.71 11.05 -7.05
CA VAL A 149 -3.71 11.81 -8.32
C VAL A 149 -4.82 12.86 -8.35
N LEU A 150 -6.02 12.51 -7.88
CA LEU A 150 -7.16 13.44 -7.80
C LEU A 150 -6.82 14.64 -6.90
N VAL A 151 -6.37 14.39 -5.67
CA VAL A 151 -6.05 15.45 -4.69
C VAL A 151 -4.88 16.31 -5.17
N ASN A 152 -3.82 15.71 -5.70
CA ASN A 152 -2.64 16.46 -6.18
C ASN A 152 -2.99 17.34 -7.40
N LYS A 153 -3.82 16.85 -8.33
CA LYS A 153 -4.29 17.66 -9.45
C LYS A 153 -5.18 18.82 -9.00
N ILE A 154 -6.07 18.59 -8.04
CA ILE A 154 -6.88 19.66 -7.44
C ILE A 154 -5.97 20.70 -6.78
N SER A 155 -5.02 20.28 -5.95
CA SER A 155 -4.04 21.17 -5.30
C SER A 155 -3.26 22.00 -6.32
N PHE A 156 -2.77 21.36 -7.38
CA PHE A 156 -2.07 22.05 -8.46
C PHE A 156 -2.96 23.11 -9.11
N LEU A 157 -4.22 22.81 -9.44
CA LEU A 157 -5.14 23.78 -10.04
C LEU A 157 -5.45 24.95 -9.13
N VAL A 158 -5.67 24.70 -7.83
CA VAL A 158 -6.00 25.76 -6.85
C VAL A 158 -4.80 26.65 -6.56
N ASN A 159 -3.58 26.12 -6.59
CA ASN A 159 -2.38 26.92 -6.33
C ASN A 159 -1.93 27.73 -7.57
N ASN A 160 -2.26 27.28 -8.78
CA ASN A 160 -1.89 27.96 -10.03
C ASN A 160 -3.06 28.79 -10.60
N LYS A 161 -3.74 29.54 -9.70
CA LYS A 161 -5.00 30.29 -9.89
C LYS A 161 -5.08 31.24 -11.09
N ASP A 162 -3.96 31.66 -11.65
CA ASP A 162 -3.90 32.87 -12.49
C ASP A 162 -3.71 32.62 -13.98
N ASN A 163 -3.40 31.38 -14.43
CA ASN A 163 -3.15 31.12 -15.85
C ASN A 163 -3.40 29.66 -16.25
N ILE A 164 -4.68 29.25 -16.34
CA ILE A 164 -5.03 27.91 -16.85
C ILE A 164 -4.53 27.70 -18.30
N ASP A 165 -4.30 28.80 -19.03
CA ASP A 165 -3.85 28.80 -20.43
C ASP A 165 -2.37 29.17 -20.65
N ASP A 166 -1.62 29.59 -19.62
CA ASP A 166 -0.22 30.06 -19.76
C ASP A 166 0.76 29.23 -18.91
N PHE A 167 0.61 27.90 -18.99
CA PHE A 167 1.64 27.02 -18.48
C PHE A 167 2.74 26.87 -19.55
N PRO A 168 4.03 26.83 -19.16
CA PRO A 168 5.13 26.59 -20.09
C PRO A 168 5.13 25.17 -20.70
N PHE A 169 4.10 24.37 -20.39
CA PHE A 169 3.91 23.00 -20.84
C PHE A 169 2.42 22.71 -21.12
N LYS A 170 2.14 21.74 -22.01
CA LYS A 170 0.77 21.29 -22.30
C LYS A 170 0.22 20.47 -21.14
N ILE A 171 -0.92 20.87 -20.58
CA ILE A 171 -1.63 20.08 -19.57
C ILE A 171 -2.56 19.06 -20.24
N SER A 172 -2.56 17.82 -19.74
CA SER A 172 -3.41 16.72 -20.23
C SER A 172 -4.89 16.83 -19.83
N PHE A 173 -5.26 17.84 -19.05
CA PHE A 173 -6.61 18.13 -18.60
C PHE A 173 -6.81 19.64 -18.47
N LYS A 174 -7.94 20.15 -18.96
CA LYS A 174 -8.36 21.54 -18.75
C LYS A 174 -9.69 21.55 -18.02
N MET A 175 -9.75 22.23 -16.88
CA MET A 175 -11.02 22.49 -16.19
C MET A 175 -11.63 23.77 -16.75
N LYS A 176 -12.94 23.77 -17.00
CA LYS A 176 -13.67 24.96 -17.45
C LYS A 176 -13.97 25.94 -16.32
N GLU A 177 -13.90 25.49 -15.07
CA GLU A 177 -14.29 26.26 -13.88
C GLU A 177 -13.11 26.48 -12.95
N LYS A 178 -13.06 27.67 -12.33
CA LYS A 178 -12.08 28.03 -11.30
C LYS A 178 -12.40 27.25 -10.03
N ILE A 179 -11.43 26.49 -9.52
CA ILE A 179 -11.58 25.70 -8.30
C ILE A 179 -10.90 26.46 -7.16
N GLU A 180 -11.59 26.58 -6.03
CA GLU A 180 -11.06 27.14 -4.78
C GLU A 180 -11.35 26.18 -3.63
N PHE A 181 -10.53 26.24 -2.58
CA PHE A 181 -10.74 25.45 -1.37
C PHE A 181 -11.80 26.10 -0.46
N PRO A 182 -12.65 25.32 0.22
CA PRO A 182 -12.81 23.87 0.11
C PRO A 182 -13.57 23.47 -1.17
N VAL A 183 -13.07 22.45 -1.87
CA VAL A 183 -13.72 21.94 -3.09
C VAL A 183 -14.56 20.71 -2.78
N THR A 184 -15.82 20.73 -3.21
CA THR A 184 -16.65 19.53 -3.27
C THR A 184 -16.45 18.85 -4.62
N VAL A 185 -15.91 17.64 -4.62
CA VAL A 185 -15.63 16.89 -5.85
C VAL A 185 -16.95 16.50 -6.51
N THR A 186 -17.06 16.70 -7.83
CA THR A 186 -18.21 16.32 -8.65
C THR A 186 -17.83 15.25 -9.68
N GLU A 187 -18.82 14.60 -10.30
CA GLU A 187 -18.61 13.59 -11.34
C GLU A 187 -17.82 14.19 -12.51
N ASN A 188 -18.11 15.43 -12.91
CA ASN A 188 -17.38 16.15 -13.95
C ASN A 188 -15.90 16.35 -13.64
N ILE A 189 -15.54 16.60 -12.37
CA ILE A 189 -14.14 16.76 -11.94
C ILE A 189 -13.39 15.44 -12.11
N ILE A 190 -13.99 14.35 -11.64
CA ILE A 190 -13.44 12.99 -11.79
C ILE A 190 -13.27 12.68 -13.29
N ASP A 191 -14.30 12.92 -14.10
CA ASP A 191 -14.29 12.64 -15.53
C ASP A 191 -13.22 13.43 -16.25
N THR A 192 -13.05 14.70 -15.93
CA THR A 192 -12.04 15.56 -16.55
C THR A 192 -10.63 15.11 -16.17
N ILE A 193 -10.41 14.71 -14.93
CA ILE A 193 -9.11 14.28 -14.42
C ILE A 193 -8.70 12.89 -14.96
N PHE A 194 -9.67 12.00 -15.16
CA PHE A 194 -9.46 10.61 -15.58
C PHE A 194 -9.86 10.30 -17.04
N LYS A 195 -10.32 11.30 -17.83
CA LYS A 195 -10.70 11.15 -19.27
C LYS A 195 -9.56 10.68 -20.18
N VAL A 196 -8.32 10.63 -19.69
CA VAL A 196 -7.15 10.14 -20.43
C VAL A 196 -7.04 8.61 -20.40
N ARG A 197 -8.01 7.88 -19.82
CA ARG A 197 -7.97 6.41 -19.77
C ARG A 197 -8.44 5.72 -21.06
N ASP A 198 -9.06 6.43 -22.00
CA ASP A 198 -9.40 5.86 -23.30
C ASP A 198 -8.28 6.10 -24.32
N THR A 199 -7.71 4.97 -24.75
CA THR A 199 -6.66 4.77 -25.74
C THR A 199 -5.20 4.93 -25.24
N THR A 200 -4.52 3.78 -25.16
CA THR A 200 -3.05 3.60 -25.27
C THR A 200 -2.12 4.02 -24.14
N THR A 201 -2.50 3.94 -22.85
CA THR A 201 -1.46 4.07 -21.81
C THR A 201 -1.71 3.31 -20.51
N LYS A 202 -1.30 2.03 -20.51
CA LYS A 202 -0.78 1.37 -19.30
C LYS A 202 0.51 2.05 -18.78
N ASP A 203 1.11 2.98 -19.55
CA ASP A 203 2.43 3.59 -19.28
C ASP A 203 2.43 4.98 -18.61
N ILE A 204 1.30 5.61 -18.31
CA ILE A 204 1.33 6.95 -17.66
C ILE A 204 1.43 6.86 -16.13
N LEU A 205 0.98 5.75 -15.52
CA LEU A 205 1.16 5.52 -14.08
C LEU A 205 2.58 5.04 -13.71
N SER A 206 3.44 4.71 -14.69
CA SER A 206 4.83 4.33 -14.45
C SER A 206 5.80 5.54 -14.34
N HIS A 207 5.35 6.77 -14.61
CA HIS A 207 6.24 7.93 -14.74
C HIS A 207 5.96 9.11 -13.81
N MET A 208 5.19 8.92 -12.73
CA MET A 208 5.07 9.93 -11.68
C MET A 208 5.54 9.36 -10.33
N TYR A 209 6.85 9.38 -10.14
CA TYR A 209 7.45 9.45 -8.81
C TYR A 209 7.83 10.91 -8.59
N LEU A 210 7.15 11.57 -7.65
CA LEU A 210 7.64 12.76 -6.96
C LEU A 210 7.99 12.33 -5.53
#